data_AF-A0A939PIQ8-F1
#
_entry.id   AF-A0A939PIQ8-F1
#
_cell.length_a   1.000
_cell.length_b   1.000
_cell.length_c   1.000
_cell.angle_alpha   90.00
_cell.angle_beta   90.00
_cell.angle_gamma   90.00
#
_symmetry.space_group_name_H-M   'P 1'
#
loop_
_entity.id
_entity.type
_entity.pdbx_description
1 polymer ?
#
loop_
_entity_poly.entity_id
_entity_poly.type
_entity_poly.pdbx_seq_one_letter_code
_entity_poly.pdbx_strand_id
1 'polypeptide(L)' 'MKEIDLMDQVDANPDVHRATEPDEEQVLRELYGEPDADGVYRGEGT' A
#
# COMPACT_ATOMS: atom_id res chain seq x y z
N MET A 1 1.11 31.62 -12.66
CA MET A 1 1.69 30.65 -11.71
C MET A 1 2.64 29.77 -12.52
N LYS A 2 3.95 29.80 -12.25
CA LYS A 2 4.94 29.01 -12.98
C LYS A 2 5.20 27.73 -12.19
N GLU A 3 5.39 26.61 -12.89
CA GLU A 3 5.69 25.29 -12.32
C GLU A 3 6.90 25.31 -11.36
N ILE A 4 7.86 26.21 -11.60
CA ILE A 4 9.07 26.36 -10.79
C ILE A 4 8.78 26.78 -9.34
N ASP A 5 7.68 27.52 -9.11
CA ASP A 5 7.29 27.99 -7.76
C ASP A 5 6.75 26.83 -6.89
N LEU A 6 6.45 25.68 -7.49
CA LEU A 6 6.01 24.46 -6.80
C LEU A 6 7.20 23.59 -6.34
N MET A 7 8.37 23.73 -6.97
CA MET A 7 9.52 22.88 -6.70
C MET A 7 10.26 23.24 -5.40
N ASP A 8 10.10 24.49 -4.93
CA ASP A 8 10.67 24.98 -3.67
C ASP A 8 9.74 24.79 -2.46
N GLN A 9 8.59 24.13 -2.65
CA GLN A 9 7.65 23.87 -1.56
C GLN A 9 8.14 22.71 -0.70
N VAL A 10 8.15 22.93 0.61
CA VAL A 10 8.42 21.87 1.59
C VAL A 10 7.19 20.98 1.63
N ASP A 11 7.39 19.66 1.47
CA ASP A 11 6.32 18.68 1.62
C ASP A 11 5.66 18.83 2.99
N ALA A 12 4.35 19.11 2.97
CA ALA A 12 3.57 19.31 4.19
C ALA A 12 3.38 18.00 4.97
N ASN A 13 3.55 16.84 4.33
CA ASN A 13 3.38 15.53 4.93
C ASN A 13 4.64 14.68 4.66
N PRO A 14 5.80 14.99 5.28
CA PRO A 14 7.04 14.26 5.05
C PRO A 14 6.94 12.76 5.41
N ASP A 15 5.90 12.38 6.15
CA ASP A 15 5.65 11.02 6.62
C ASP A 15 4.67 10.20 5.77
N VAL A 16 3.96 10.75 4.76
CA VAL A 16 3.13 9.91 3.87
C VAL A 16 3.95 8.94 3.03
N HIS A 17 5.23 9.23 2.83
CA HIS A 17 6.16 8.34 2.13
C HIS A 17 6.87 7.36 3.07
N ARG A 18 6.57 7.38 4.37
CA ARG A 18 6.99 6.29 5.26
C ARG A 18 6.04 5.13 5.05
N ALA A 19 6.59 3.97 4.71
CA ALA A 19 5.85 2.72 4.70
C ALA A 19 5.44 2.36 6.14
N THR A 20 4.32 2.93 6.60
CA THR A 20 3.66 2.57 7.86
C THR A 20 2.58 1.51 7.63
N GLU A 21 2.25 1.25 6.37
CA GLU A 21 1.27 0.25 5.98
C GLU A 21 1.89 -1.15 6.04
N PRO A 22 1.15 -2.17 6.51
CA PRO A 22 1.57 -3.56 6.40
C PRO A 22 1.85 -3.91 4.94
N ASP A 23 2.76 -4.86 4.71
CA ASP A 23 2.99 -5.33 3.36
C ASP A 23 1.72 -5.98 2.77
N GLU A 24 1.60 -5.92 1.44
CA GLU A 24 0.43 -6.42 0.73
C GLU A 24 0.18 -7.91 1.04
N GLU A 25 1.23 -8.70 1.18
CA GLU A 25 1.13 -10.13 1.50
C GLU A 25 0.51 -10.36 2.90
N GLN A 26 0.92 -9.58 3.90
CA GLN A 26 0.37 -9.61 5.24
C GLN A 26 -1.11 -9.26 5.20
N VAL A 27 -1.49 -8.17 4.51
CA VAL A 27 -2.88 -7.75 4.39
C VAL A 27 -3.73 -8.83 3.72
N LEU A 28 -3.24 -9.42 2.62
CA LEU A 28 -3.95 -10.45 1.88
C LEU A 28 -4.15 -11.72 2.72
N ARG A 29 -3.14 -12.12 3.50
CA ARG A 29 -3.24 -13.26 4.43
C ARG A 29 -4.23 -13.02 5.55
N GLU A 30 -4.23 -11.82 6.14
CA GLU A 30 -5.17 -11.45 7.20
C GLU A 30 -6.62 -11.44 6.72
N LEU A 31 -6.86 -11.01 5.48
CA LEU A 31 -8.22 -10.89 4.92
C LEU A 31 -8.76 -12.19 4.31
N TYR A 32 -7.91 -12.95 3.63
CA TYR A 32 -8.33 -14.06 2.77
C TYR A 32 -7.73 -15.41 3.17
N GLY A 33 -6.83 -15.45 4.15
CA GLY A 33 -6.09 -16.64 4.55
C GLY A 33 -4.93 -16.96 3.61
N GLU A 34 -4.52 -18.23 3.60
CA GLU A 34 -3.41 -18.69 2.74
C GLU A 34 -3.80 -18.66 1.25
N PRO A 35 -2.87 -18.29 0.36
CA PRO A 35 -3.10 -18.41 -1.07
C PRO A 35 -3.22 -19.89 -1.48
N ASP A 36 -3.94 -20.14 -2.57
CA ASP A 36 -4.02 -21.48 -3.17
C ASP A 36 -2.73 -21.87 -3.93
N ALA A 37 -2.74 -23.04 -4.57
CA ALA A 37 -1.58 -23.57 -5.31
C ALA A 37 -1.12 -22.66 -6.46
N ASP A 38 -1.97 -21.77 -6.95
CA ASP A 38 -1.66 -20.82 -8.01
C ASP A 38 -1.20 -19.46 -7.44
N GLY A 39 -1.13 -19.33 -6.11
CA GLY A 39 -0.79 -18.07 -5.43
C GLY A 39 -1.97 -17.11 -5.28
N VAL A 40 -3.21 -17.56 -5.47
CA VAL A 40 -4.40 -16.70 -5.46
C VAL A 40 -5.09 -16.74 -4.10
N TYR A 41 -5.35 -15.55 -3.55
CA TYR A 41 -6.14 -15.35 -2.33
C TYR A 41 -7.63 -15.33 -2.69
N ARG A 42 -8.38 -16.38 -2.32
CA ARG A 42 -9.81 -16.52 -2.70
C ARG A 42 -10.79 -16.39 -1.52
N GLY A 43 -10.28 -16.24 -0.29
CA GLY A 43 -11.11 -16.32 0.93
C GLY A 43 -11.61 -17.75 1.17
N GLU A 44 -12.16 -18.03 2.35
CA GLU A 44 -12.89 -19.30 2.57
C GLU A 44 -14.10 -19.34 1.63
N GLY A 45 -13.96 -20.07 0.52
CA GLY A 45 -15.06 -20.31 -0.41
C GLY A 45 -16.18 -21.06 0.31
N THR A 46 -17.37 -20.46 0.34
CA THR A 46 -18.62 -21.13 0.77
C THR A 46 -18.93 -22.34 -0.09
#